data_AF-A0A8S3D6V1-F1
#
_entry.id   AF-A0A8S3D6V1-F1
#
_cell.length_a   1.000
_cell.length_b   1.000
_cell.length_c   1.000
_cell.angle_alpha   90.00
_cell.angle_beta   90.00
_cell.angle_gamma   90.00
#
_symmetry.space_group_name_H-M   'P 1'
#
loop_
_entity.id
_entity.type
_entity.pdbx_description
1 polymer ?
#
loop_
_entity_poly.entity_id
_entity_poly.type
_entity_poly.pdbx_seq_one_letter_code
_entity_poly.pdbx_strand_id
1 'polypeptide(L)'
;LLSRLILREKQSLPVYFSLIPIIIGVIIATVTEISFNAVGLISALFSTFGFSLQNIYSKKSLKDISIHHYALLALLAKISWCLFVPFWFFYDGIDIYSNTKYHSHNRAMKIFFYLFIDGILNFLHNVVAFTMISLVSPLSYSIANSTKRIVVICISLFILRNPVTTTNVLGMSLALFGVMYYNKVRSFYILRFK
;
A
#
# COMPACT_ATOMS: atom_id res chain seq x y z
N LEU A 1 -13.97 -9.03 0.03
CA LEU A 1 -14.62 -9.06 1.36
C LEU A 1 -15.13 -7.69 1.81
N LEU A 2 -14.28 -6.69 2.14
CA LEU A 2 -14.75 -5.36 2.57
C LEU A 2 -15.66 -4.63 1.57
N SER A 3 -15.35 -4.70 0.27
CA SER A 3 -16.22 -4.15 -0.78
C SER A 3 -17.59 -4.83 -0.86
N ARG A 4 -17.70 -6.10 -0.45
CA ARG A 4 -18.97 -6.84 -0.42
C ARG A 4 -19.82 -6.40 0.77
N LEU A 5 -19.18 -6.13 1.91
CA LEU A 5 -19.82 -5.66 3.14
C LEU A 5 -20.31 -4.21 3.02
N ILE A 6 -19.52 -3.35 2.35
CA ILE A 6 -19.78 -1.89 2.30
C ILE A 6 -20.50 -1.45 1.01
N LEU A 7 -20.21 -2.06 -0.17
CA LEU A 7 -20.83 -1.69 -1.46
C LEU A 7 -21.89 -2.68 -1.95
N ARG A 8 -22.21 -3.76 -1.22
CA ARG A 8 -23.21 -4.78 -1.60
C ARG A 8 -22.97 -5.47 -2.97
N GLU A 9 -21.80 -5.33 -3.59
CA GLU A 9 -21.46 -6.04 -4.82
C GLU A 9 -21.16 -7.53 -4.55
N LYS A 10 -21.90 -8.44 -5.17
CA LYS A 10 -21.67 -9.90 -5.09
C LYS A 10 -20.37 -10.24 -5.82
N GLN A 11 -19.34 -10.64 -5.06
CA GLN A 11 -18.10 -11.18 -5.65
C GLN A 11 -18.34 -12.60 -6.20
N SER A 12 -17.91 -12.85 -7.43
CA SER A 12 -18.06 -14.13 -8.12
C SER A 12 -17.09 -15.18 -7.56
N LEU A 13 -17.53 -16.45 -7.51
CA LEU A 13 -16.74 -17.61 -7.04
C LEU A 13 -15.31 -17.72 -7.61
N PRO A 14 -15.02 -17.45 -8.90
CA PRO A 14 -13.65 -17.53 -9.41
C PRO A 14 -12.67 -16.53 -8.78
N VAL A 15 -13.15 -15.41 -8.23
CA VAL A 15 -12.30 -14.47 -7.49
C VAL A 15 -11.81 -15.09 -6.18
N TYR A 16 -12.63 -15.93 -5.53
CA TYR A 16 -12.21 -16.64 -4.31
C TYR A 16 -11.14 -17.70 -4.60
N PHE A 17 -11.25 -18.45 -5.70
CA PHE A 17 -10.22 -19.41 -6.10
C PHE A 17 -8.88 -18.74 -6.38
N SER A 18 -8.87 -17.53 -6.97
CA SER A 18 -7.62 -16.78 -7.18
C SER A 18 -6.95 -16.28 -5.89
N LEU A 19 -7.65 -16.28 -4.75
CA LEU A 19 -7.10 -15.89 -3.45
C LEU A 19 -6.27 -17.02 -2.81
N ILE A 20 -6.61 -18.28 -3.09
CA ILE A 20 -5.95 -19.46 -2.54
C ILE A 20 -4.44 -19.48 -2.81
N PRO A 21 -3.95 -19.33 -4.07
CA PRO A 21 -2.51 -19.32 -4.33
C PRO A 21 -1.79 -18.13 -3.69
N ILE A 22 -2.48 -17.00 -3.50
CA ILE A 22 -1.91 -15.83 -2.81
C ILE A 22 -1.66 -16.17 -1.35
N ILE A 23 -2.66 -16.73 -0.66
CA ILE A 23 -2.55 -17.09 0.76
C ILE A 23 -1.47 -18.16 0.97
N ILE A 24 -1.46 -19.20 0.14
CA ILE A 24 -0.47 -20.28 0.21
C ILE A 24 0.95 -19.72 -0.02
N GLY A 25 1.16 -18.90 -1.04
CA GLY A 25 2.45 -18.30 -1.32
C GLY A 25 2.97 -17.42 -0.17
N VAL A 26 2.09 -16.62 0.44
CA VAL A 26 2.45 -15.78 1.61
C VAL A 26 2.79 -16.64 2.83
N ILE A 27 2.03 -17.71 3.11
CA ILE A 27 2.33 -18.63 4.23
C ILE A 27 3.69 -19.30 4.03
N ILE A 28 3.99 -19.79 2.82
CA ILE A 28 5.28 -20.42 2.53
C ILE A 28 6.41 -19.41 2.68
N ALA A 29 6.26 -18.20 2.15
CA ALA A 29 7.27 -17.15 2.25
C ALA A 29 7.55 -16.75 3.73
N THR A 30 6.50 -16.60 4.54
CA THR A 30 6.63 -16.21 5.95
C THR A 30 7.23 -17.29 6.84
N VAL A 31 6.85 -18.55 6.64
CA VAL A 31 7.42 -19.68 7.42
C VAL A 31 8.89 -19.92 7.08
N THR A 32 9.31 -19.58 5.86
CA THR A 32 10.70 -19.79 5.38
C THR A 32 11.59 -18.56 5.52
N GLU A 33 11.06 -17.48 6.11
CA GLU A 33 11.80 -16.24 6.36
C GLU A 33 12.64 -16.37 7.63
N ILE A 34 13.96 -16.19 7.49
CA ILE A 34 14.93 -16.39 8.58
C ILE A 34 14.76 -15.33 9.69
N SER A 35 14.31 -14.12 9.34
CA SER A 35 14.11 -13.00 10.26
C SER A 35 12.63 -12.67 10.44
N PHE A 36 11.79 -13.70 10.63
CA PHE A 36 10.36 -13.51 10.77
C PHE A 36 10.01 -12.67 12.02
N ASN A 37 9.33 -11.55 11.79
CA ASN A 37 8.78 -10.70 12.85
C ASN A 37 7.24 -10.69 12.78
N ALA A 38 6.60 -11.42 13.70
CA ALA A 38 5.15 -11.51 13.78
C ALA A 38 4.47 -10.15 14.01
N VAL A 39 5.09 -9.27 14.81
CA VAL A 39 4.56 -7.93 15.06
C VAL A 39 4.60 -7.08 13.79
N GLY A 40 5.66 -7.22 12.99
CA GLY A 40 5.78 -6.59 11.67
C GLY A 40 4.74 -7.11 10.67
N LEU A 41 4.46 -8.41 10.69
CA LEU A 41 3.41 -9.00 9.84
C LEU A 41 2.02 -8.46 10.22
N ILE A 42 1.67 -8.48 11.50
CA ILE A 42 0.36 -8.02 11.98
C ILE A 42 0.18 -6.52 11.69
N SER A 43 1.22 -5.70 11.89
CA SER A 43 1.16 -4.27 11.59
C SER A 43 1.02 -4.00 10.09
N ALA A 44 1.69 -4.79 9.23
CA ALA A 44 1.52 -4.72 7.78
C ALA A 44 0.09 -5.13 7.34
N LEU A 45 -0.48 -6.18 7.95
CA LEU A 45 -1.87 -6.59 7.71
C LEU A 45 -2.87 -5.50 8.13
N PHE A 46 -2.66 -4.89 9.30
CA PHE A 46 -3.50 -3.81 9.78
C PHE A 46 -3.41 -2.55 8.88
N SER A 47 -2.19 -2.20 8.45
CA SER A 47 -1.95 -1.10 7.50
C SER A 47 -2.66 -1.35 6.18
N THR A 48 -2.50 -2.53 5.59
CA THR A 48 -3.17 -2.89 4.32
C THR A 48 -4.70 -2.91 4.46
N PHE A 49 -5.23 -3.33 5.62
CA PHE A 49 -6.65 -3.22 5.94
C PHE A 49 -7.11 -1.76 5.95
N GLY A 50 -6.40 -0.87 6.65
CA GLY A 50 -6.66 0.58 6.66
C GLY A 50 -6.63 1.21 5.26
N PHE A 51 -5.60 0.91 4.47
CA PHE A 51 -5.50 1.36 3.08
C PHE A 51 -6.67 0.86 2.22
N SER A 52 -7.13 -0.37 2.43
CA SER A 52 -8.28 -0.91 1.69
C SER A 52 -9.58 -0.20 2.04
N LEU A 53 -9.78 0.17 3.31
CA LEU A 53 -10.91 0.99 3.76
C LEU A 53 -10.83 2.39 3.16
N GLN A 54 -9.68 3.06 3.23
CA GLN A 54 -9.48 4.38 2.62
C GLN A 54 -9.82 4.37 1.12
N ASN A 55 -9.38 3.34 0.39
CA ASN A 55 -9.69 3.18 -1.03
C ASN A 55 -11.19 2.99 -1.30
N ILE A 56 -11.89 2.25 -0.44
CA ILE A 56 -13.34 2.03 -0.55
C ILE A 56 -14.10 3.33 -0.26
N TYR A 57 -13.77 4.01 0.84
CA TYR A 57 -14.38 5.29 1.20
C TYR A 57 -14.10 6.37 0.15
N SER A 58 -12.88 6.41 -0.39
CA SER A 58 -12.53 7.37 -1.44
C SER A 58 -13.37 7.14 -2.70
N LYS A 59 -13.55 5.88 -3.11
CA LYS A 59 -14.43 5.53 -4.25
C LYS A 59 -15.90 5.82 -3.99
N LYS A 60 -16.38 5.56 -2.77
CA LYS A 60 -17.77 5.85 -2.39
C LYS A 60 -18.03 7.35 -2.39
N SER A 61 -17.14 8.15 -1.78
CA SER A 61 -17.25 9.61 -1.78
C SER A 61 -17.19 10.21 -3.19
N LEU A 62 -16.45 9.60 -4.11
CA LEU A 62 -16.41 10.03 -5.52
C LEU A 62 -17.71 9.74 -6.28
N LYS A 63 -18.49 8.76 -5.83
CA LYS A 63 -19.73 8.31 -6.48
C LYS A 63 -20.98 8.99 -5.90
N ASP A 64 -20.99 9.24 -4.60
CA ASP A 64 -22.14 9.82 -3.88
C ASP A 64 -22.17 11.36 -3.96
N ILE A 65 -21.04 12.01 -4.20
CA ILE A 65 -20.94 13.47 -4.27
C ILE A 65 -20.11 13.80 -5.50
N SER A 66 -20.70 14.47 -6.49
CA SER A 66 -20.06 14.92 -7.74
C SER A 66 -19.00 16.02 -7.51
N ILE A 67 -18.20 15.91 -6.45
CA ILE A 67 -17.18 16.86 -6.04
C ILE A 67 -15.86 16.48 -6.74
N HIS A 68 -15.12 17.49 -7.20
CA HIS A 68 -13.81 17.33 -7.79
C HIS A 68 -12.84 16.53 -6.89
N HIS A 69 -12.13 15.59 -7.51
CA HIS A 69 -11.17 14.65 -6.93
C HIS A 69 -10.15 15.30 -5.96
N TYR A 70 -9.79 16.56 -6.21
CA TYR A 70 -8.83 17.34 -5.41
C TYR A 70 -9.38 17.77 -4.03
N ALA A 71 -10.68 18.01 -3.90
CA ALA A 71 -11.27 18.44 -2.63
C ALA A 71 -11.32 17.30 -1.60
N LEU A 72 -11.56 16.06 -2.07
CA LEU A 72 -11.52 14.87 -1.24
C LEU A 72 -10.10 14.57 -0.75
N LEU A 73 -9.10 14.71 -1.63
CA LEU A 73 -7.69 14.59 -1.26
C LEU A 73 -7.30 15.65 -0.22
N ALA A 74 -7.72 16.91 -0.41
CA ALA A 74 -7.44 17.99 0.53
C ALA A 74 -8.09 17.74 1.90
N LEU A 75 -9.31 17.20 1.94
CA LEU A 75 -10.01 16.87 3.19
C LEU A 75 -9.34 15.68 3.92
N LEU A 76 -8.98 14.63 3.18
CA LEU A 76 -8.22 13.50 3.72
C LEU A 76 -6.85 13.96 4.24
N ALA A 77 -6.12 14.77 3.47
CA ALA A 77 -4.84 15.33 3.89
C ALA A 77 -4.99 16.19 5.16
N LYS A 78 -6.04 17.01 5.25
CA LYS A 78 -6.35 17.82 6.43
C LYS A 78 -6.64 16.96 7.67
N ILE A 79 -7.43 15.90 7.53
CA ILE A 79 -7.75 14.97 8.62
C ILE A 79 -6.51 14.17 9.02
N SER A 80 -5.74 13.66 8.05
CA SER A 80 -4.48 12.96 8.31
C SER A 80 -3.49 13.85 9.04
N TRP A 81 -3.31 15.10 8.61
CA TRP A 81 -2.45 16.06 9.30
C TRP A 81 -2.92 16.31 10.74
N CYS A 82 -4.22 16.51 10.95
CA CYS A 82 -4.79 16.70 12.29
C CYS A 82 -4.56 15.49 13.22
N LEU A 83 -4.63 14.26 12.71
CA LEU A 83 -4.41 13.04 13.49
C LEU A 83 -2.93 12.73 13.71
N PHE A 84 -2.06 13.03 12.73
CA PHE A 84 -0.64 12.70 12.80
C PHE A 84 0.17 13.68 13.65
N VAL A 85 -0.18 14.97 13.64
CA VAL A 85 0.53 16.00 14.42
C VAL A 85 0.62 15.66 15.93
N PRO A 86 -0.48 15.31 16.63
CA PRO A 86 -0.39 14.97 18.05
C PRO A 86 0.41 13.68 18.28
N PHE A 87 0.20 12.66 17.45
CA PHE A 87 0.91 11.38 17.58
C PHE A 87 2.42 11.54 17.38
N TRP A 88 2.83 12.30 16.36
CA TRP A 88 4.23 12.60 16.09
C TRP A 88 4.89 13.37 17.23
N PHE A 89 4.20 14.37 17.79
CA PHE A 89 4.74 15.17 18.89
C PHE A 89 5.03 14.32 20.14
N PHE A 90 4.14 13.40 20.51
CA PHE A 90 4.31 12.55 21.69
C PHE A 90 5.36 11.45 21.54
N TYR A 91 5.48 10.84 20.35
CA TYR A 91 6.41 9.73 20.14
C TYR A 91 7.77 10.20 19.63
N ASP A 92 7.82 10.85 18.47
CA ASP A 92 9.10 11.24 17.86
C ASP A 92 9.62 12.58 18.41
N GLY A 93 8.72 13.53 18.68
CA GLY A 93 9.09 14.87 19.14
C GLY A 93 9.80 14.88 20.50
N ILE A 94 9.29 14.10 21.46
CA ILE A 94 9.88 13.95 22.80
C ILE A 94 11.21 13.18 22.74
N ASP A 95 11.31 12.15 21.90
CA ASP A 95 12.53 11.35 21.77
C ASP A 95 13.66 12.14 21.09
N ILE A 96 13.35 12.97 20.08
CA ILE A 96 14.32 13.85 19.41
C ILE A 96 14.87 14.91 20.37
N TYR A 97 14.01 15.46 21.25
CA TYR A 97 14.41 16.48 22.23
C TYR A 97 15.24 15.88 23.38
N SER A 98 14.88 14.69 23.87
CA SER A 98 15.53 14.08 25.04
C SER A 98 16.81 13.31 24.74
N ASN A 99 16.97 12.74 23.54
CA ASN A 99 18.17 11.97 23.19
C ASN A 99 19.34 12.85 22.70
N THR A 100 20.42 12.89 23.46
CA THR A 100 21.69 13.57 23.12
C THR A 100 22.39 12.98 21.88
N LYS A 101 21.99 11.80 21.41
CA LYS A 101 22.51 11.17 20.17
C LYS A 101 22.18 11.96 18.89
N TYR A 102 21.13 12.78 18.92
CA TYR A 102 20.70 13.60 17.77
C TYR A 102 21.20 15.06 17.84
N HIS A 103 21.83 15.46 18.96
CA HIS A 103 22.37 16.81 19.16
C HIS A 103 23.62 17.13 18.31
N SER A 104 24.14 16.16 17.54
CA SER A 104 25.08 16.48 16.47
C SER A 104 24.33 17.26 15.39
N HIS A 105 24.57 18.58 15.33
CA HIS A 105 23.92 19.53 14.41
C HIS A 105 23.85 19.01 12.96
N ASN A 106 24.88 18.28 12.53
CA ASN A 106 25.02 17.75 11.18
C ASN A 106 24.13 16.52 10.89
N ARG A 107 23.67 15.77 11.92
CA ARG A 107 22.74 14.63 11.75
C ARG A 107 21.28 15.07 11.74
N ALA A 108 20.89 15.97 12.66
CA ALA A 108 19.53 16.48 12.71
C ALA A 108 19.15 17.19 11.38
N MET A 109 20.06 18.01 10.84
CA MET A 109 19.84 18.70 9.57
C MET A 109 19.70 17.72 8.39
N LYS A 110 20.47 16.63 8.37
CA LYS A 110 20.34 15.58 7.33
C LYS A 110 19.01 14.84 7.43
N ILE A 111 18.58 14.48 8.64
CA ILE A 111 17.28 13.80 8.84
C ILE A 111 16.14 14.71 8.37
N PHE A 112 16.16 15.99 8.76
CA PHE A 112 15.17 16.96 8.31
C PHE A 112 15.16 17.11 6.78
N PHE A 113 16.34 17.18 6.15
CA PHE A 113 16.46 17.24 4.70
C PHE A 113 15.89 16.01 4.00
N TYR A 114 16.16 14.80 4.51
CA TYR A 114 15.58 13.57 3.97
C TYR A 114 14.06 13.51 4.15
N LEU A 115 13.53 13.92 5.31
CA LEU A 115 12.08 14.01 5.55
C LEU A 115 11.41 15.02 4.60
N PHE A 116 12.08 16.16 4.35
CA PHE A 116 11.58 17.17 3.44
C PHE A 116 11.52 16.66 1.99
N ILE A 117 12.59 16.00 1.53
CA ILE A 117 12.62 15.36 0.21
C ILE A 117 11.55 14.27 0.10
N ASP A 118 11.39 13.42 1.11
CA ASP A 118 10.35 12.39 1.16
C ASP A 118 8.94 13.00 1.05
N GLY A 119 8.69 14.09 1.78
CA GLY A 119 7.43 14.83 1.70
C GLY A 119 7.11 15.36 0.29
N ILE A 120 8.10 15.97 -0.38
CA ILE A 120 7.94 16.44 -1.77
C ILE A 120 7.70 15.27 -2.73
N LEU A 121 8.47 14.18 -2.60
CA LEU A 121 8.32 12.99 -3.43
C LEU A 121 6.94 12.35 -3.25
N ASN A 122 6.45 12.27 -2.02
CA ASN A 122 5.12 11.72 -1.72
C ASN A 122 4.00 12.62 -2.29
N PHE A 123 4.15 13.94 -2.21
CA PHE A 123 3.22 14.86 -2.86
C PHE A 123 3.20 14.66 -4.39
N LEU A 124 4.37 14.61 -5.02
CA LEU A 124 4.48 14.39 -6.46
C LEU A 124 3.90 13.04 -6.88
N HIS A 125 4.16 11.99 -6.10
CA HIS A 125 3.59 10.66 -6.31
C HIS A 125 2.06 10.68 -6.26
N ASN A 126 1.47 11.41 -5.30
CA ASN A 126 0.01 11.57 -5.23
C ASN A 126 -0.53 12.33 -6.44
N VAL A 127 0.11 13.42 -6.88
CA VAL A 127 -0.29 14.16 -8.09
C VAL A 127 -0.30 13.24 -9.31
N VAL A 128 0.78 12.50 -9.54
CA VAL A 128 0.88 11.55 -10.67
C VAL A 128 -0.20 10.48 -10.59
N ALA A 129 -0.50 9.95 -9.40
CA ALA A 129 -1.56 8.96 -9.22
C ALA A 129 -2.94 9.50 -9.63
N PHE A 130 -3.27 10.74 -9.26
CA PHE A 130 -4.53 11.37 -9.65
C PHE A 130 -4.60 11.69 -11.14
N THR A 131 -3.51 12.15 -11.74
CA THR A 131 -3.44 12.39 -13.19
C THR A 131 -3.56 11.09 -13.99
N MET A 132 -2.96 9.99 -13.52
CA MET A 132 -3.09 8.69 -14.19
C MET A 132 -4.52 8.14 -14.14
N ILE A 133 -5.26 8.38 -13.06
CA ILE A 133 -6.67 7.99 -12.96
C ILE A 133 -7.55 8.75 -13.97
N SER A 134 -7.22 10.00 -14.31
CA SER A 134 -8.00 10.80 -15.25
C SER A 134 -7.63 10.58 -16.73
N LEU A 135 -6.38 10.18 -17.02
CA LEU A 135 -5.90 10.00 -18.39
C LEU A 135 -5.98 8.55 -18.89
N VAL A 136 -5.92 7.57 -18.00
CA VAL A 136 -5.75 6.16 -18.36
C VAL A 136 -7.03 5.38 -18.12
N SER A 137 -7.32 4.43 -19.01
CA SER A 137 -8.47 3.53 -18.83
C SER A 137 -8.36 2.77 -17.49
N PRO A 138 -9.49 2.52 -16.79
CA PRO A 138 -9.47 1.82 -15.50
C PRO A 138 -8.74 0.47 -15.53
N LEU A 139 -8.76 -0.20 -16.69
CA LEU A 139 -8.05 -1.46 -16.94
C LEU A 139 -6.53 -1.27 -16.88
N SER A 140 -6.02 -0.27 -17.59
CA SER A 140 -4.58 0.01 -17.67
C SER A 140 -4.04 0.54 -16.34
N TYR A 141 -4.83 1.34 -15.62
CA TYR A 141 -4.48 1.78 -14.26
C TYR A 141 -4.34 0.60 -13.27
N SER A 142 -5.23 -0.39 -13.36
CA SER A 142 -5.18 -1.60 -12.52
C SER A 142 -3.91 -2.44 -12.78
N ILE A 143 -3.52 -2.56 -14.06
CA ILE A 143 -2.29 -3.26 -14.45
C ILE A 143 -1.06 -2.49 -13.95
N ALA A 144 -0.99 -1.18 -14.20
CA ALA A 144 0.13 -0.34 -13.77
C ALA A 144 0.36 -0.40 -12.25
N ASN A 145 -0.72 -0.32 -11.45
CA ASN A 145 -0.63 -0.43 -9.99
C ASN A 145 -0.10 -1.81 -9.53
N SER A 146 -0.44 -2.86 -10.27
CA SER A 146 0.02 -4.22 -9.98
C SER A 146 1.49 -4.40 -10.33
N THR A 147 1.92 -3.87 -11.47
CA THR A 147 3.33 -3.86 -11.88
C THR A 147 4.19 -3.03 -10.92
N LYS A 148 3.72 -1.85 -10.50
CA LYS A 148 4.40 -1.04 -9.48
C LYS A 148 4.68 -1.83 -8.22
N ARG A 149 3.68 -2.58 -7.72
CA ARG A 149 3.84 -3.43 -6.54
C ARG A 149 4.91 -4.51 -6.74
N ILE A 150 4.96 -5.16 -7.90
CA ILE A 150 5.97 -6.17 -8.23
C ILE A 150 7.37 -5.55 -8.24
N VAL A 151 7.54 -4.42 -8.93
CA VAL A 151 8.82 -3.72 -9.04
C VAL A 151 9.35 -3.31 -7.66
N VAL A 152 8.50 -2.78 -6.79
CA VAL A 152 8.88 -2.40 -5.41
C VAL A 152 9.36 -3.62 -4.61
N ILE A 153 8.68 -4.76 -4.71
CA ILE A 153 9.08 -5.99 -4.03
C ILE A 153 10.45 -6.46 -4.56
N CYS A 154 10.65 -6.51 -5.88
CA CYS A 154 11.92 -6.94 -6.48
C CYS A 154 13.09 -6.04 -6.09
N ILE A 155 12.90 -4.71 -6.16
CA ILE A 155 13.93 -3.74 -5.76
C ILE A 155 14.25 -3.86 -4.28
N SER A 156 13.23 -4.00 -3.43
CA SER A 156 13.41 -4.21 -1.99
C SER A 156 14.26 -5.44 -1.69
N LEU A 157 13.97 -6.58 -2.34
CA LEU A 157 14.76 -7.80 -2.20
C LEU A 157 16.22 -7.63 -2.67
N PHE A 158 16.43 -6.91 -3.78
CA PHE A 158 17.76 -6.65 -4.32
C PHE A 158 18.61 -5.78 -3.38
N ILE A 159 18.00 -4.74 -2.80
CA ILE A 159 18.67 -3.79 -1.90
C ILE A 159 18.91 -4.40 -0.51
N LEU A 160 17.92 -5.10 0.04
CA LEU A 160 18.01 -5.68 1.39
C LEU A 160 19.06 -6.79 1.47
N ARG A 161 19.40 -7.44 0.34
CA ARG A 161 20.47 -8.44 0.20
C ARG A 161 20.50 -9.52 1.30
N ASN A 162 19.36 -9.74 1.97
CA ASN A 162 19.20 -10.75 3.00
C ASN A 162 19.39 -12.14 2.37
N PRO A 163 19.94 -13.12 3.11
CA PRO A 163 20.01 -14.50 2.63
C PRO A 163 18.59 -15.04 2.47
N VAL A 164 18.03 -14.91 1.27
CA VAL A 164 16.72 -15.46 0.93
C VAL A 164 16.90 -16.93 0.59
N THR A 165 16.22 -17.80 1.35
CA THR A 165 16.14 -19.22 1.04
C THR A 165 15.42 -19.42 -0.29
N THR A 166 15.82 -20.43 -1.06
CA THR A 166 15.18 -20.75 -2.35
C THR A 166 13.69 -21.02 -2.20
N THR A 167 13.27 -21.59 -1.06
CA THR A 167 11.86 -21.81 -0.70
C THR A 167 11.09 -20.51 -0.44
N ASN A 168 11.72 -19.48 0.13
CA ASN A 168 11.10 -18.17 0.31
C ASN A 168 10.86 -17.48 -1.04
N VAL A 169 11.85 -17.55 -1.94
CA VAL A 169 11.71 -17.03 -3.32
C VAL A 169 10.57 -17.73 -4.07
N LEU A 170 10.41 -19.04 -3.88
CA LEU A 170 9.28 -19.79 -4.46
C LEU A 170 7.93 -19.38 -3.84
N GLY A 171 7.86 -19.16 -2.53
CA GLY A 171 6.65 -18.65 -1.88
C GLY A 171 6.24 -17.26 -2.39
N MET A 172 7.23 -16.36 -2.52
CA MET A 172 7.02 -15.01 -3.07
C MET A 172 6.58 -15.06 -4.54
N SER A 173 7.21 -15.88 -5.39
CA SER A 173 6.84 -16.00 -6.80
C SER A 173 5.43 -16.57 -6.97
N LEU A 174 5.03 -17.54 -6.15
CA LEU A 174 3.67 -18.07 -6.12
C LEU A 174 2.65 -17.00 -5.71
N ALA A 175 2.96 -16.19 -4.70
CA ALA A 175 2.11 -15.08 -4.29
C ALA A 175 1.97 -14.03 -5.40
N LEU A 176 3.06 -13.69 -6.10
CA LEU A 176 3.05 -12.78 -7.25
C LEU A 176 2.18 -13.31 -8.39
N PHE A 177 2.33 -14.59 -8.74
CA PHE A 177 1.51 -15.24 -9.75
C PHE A 177 0.02 -15.21 -9.37
N GLY A 178 -0.31 -15.49 -8.11
CA GLY A 178 -1.67 -15.39 -7.59
C GLY A 178 -2.26 -13.97 -7.73
N VAL A 179 -1.48 -12.92 -7.45
CA VAL A 179 -1.92 -11.53 -7.62
C VAL A 179 -2.16 -11.19 -9.09
N MET A 180 -1.29 -11.62 -10.00
CA MET A 180 -1.48 -11.43 -11.44
C MET A 180 -2.75 -12.14 -11.93
N TYR A 181 -2.96 -13.39 -11.49
CA TYR A 181 -4.15 -14.16 -11.82
C TYR A 181 -5.43 -13.50 -11.30
N TYR A 182 -5.42 -13.04 -10.04
CA TYR A 182 -6.52 -12.28 -9.44
C TYR A 182 -6.86 -11.03 -10.25
N ASN A 183 -5.85 -10.25 -10.65
CA ASN A 183 -6.05 -9.04 -11.44
C ASN A 183 -6.64 -9.32 -12.82
N LYS A 184 -6.20 -10.40 -13.47
CA LYS A 184 -6.73 -10.83 -14.77
C LYS A 184 -8.19 -11.28 -14.67
N VAL A 185 -8.51 -12.15 -13.70
CA VAL A 185 -9.88 -12.64 -13.44
C VAL A 185 -10.82 -11.48 -13.10
N ARG A 186 -10.41 -10.59 -12.19
CA ARG A 186 -11.20 -9.43 -11.81
C ARG A 186 -11.45 -8.48 -12.98
N SER A 187 -10.43 -8.19 -13.78
CA SER A 187 -10.56 -7.31 -14.94
C SER A 187 -11.50 -7.88 -15.99
N PHE A 188 -11.41 -9.19 -16.26
CA PHE A 188 -12.31 -9.89 -17.16
C PHE A 188 -13.77 -9.85 -16.68
N TYR A 189 -14.00 -10.06 -15.38
CA TYR A 189 -15.35 -9.98 -14.80
C TYR A 189 -15.96 -8.57 -14.86
N ILE A 190 -15.17 -7.52 -14.64
CA ILE A 190 -15.65 -6.13 -14.74
C ILE A 190 -16.03 -5.78 -16.19
N LEU A 191 -15.28 -6.27 -17.19
CA LEU A 191 -15.57 -6.02 -18.60
C LEU A 191 -16.81 -6.78 -19.13
N ARG A 192 -17.14 -7.94 -18.55
CA ARG A 192 -18.25 -8.79 -19.02
C ARG A 192 -19.62 -8.41 -18.44
N PHE A 193 -19.67 -7.62 -17.37
CA PHE A 193 -20.89 -7.25 -16.65
C PHE A 193 -21.09 -5.73 -16.54
N LYS A 194 -20.46 -4.96 -17.44
CA LYS A 194 -20.72 -3.53 -17.64
C LYS A 194 -21.39 -3.35 -18.99
#